data_AF-A0A7Y5LP49-F1
#
_entry.id   AF-A0A7Y5LP49-F1
#
_cell.length_a   1.000
_cell.length_b   1.000
_cell.length_c   1.000
_cell.angle_alpha   90.00
_cell.angle_beta   90.00
_cell.angle_gamma   90.00
#
_symmetry.space_group_name_H-M   'P 1'
#
loop_
_entity.id
_entity.type
_entity.pdbx_description
1 polymer ?
#
loop_
_entity_poly.entity_id
_entity_poly.type
_entity_poly.pdbx_seq_one_letter_code
_entity_poly.pdbx_strand_id
1 'polypeptide(L)'
;MNQRQDHTPGCTKRTQIADRSLCLGFCIGIVALCTTAGLPPMAAGAVPGPIPYVGELTLADGTPVDTPIDLEVSLYASANGGALLWGPFNFPGTKVIAGVFSILLGDIDTDPLDDALVATDELWIEFAINGVILTPRSRLYSVPYARLAGDAISLGGVGAAEYLQFADVGAAALSNDYNDLDNLPLSIQAGQCPSGQKVSGITAAGAIQCVNDANSGGTVTSVGATGVLSSTGGATPSISLSGVVGTSNGGTGMASSGAAGNFLRSDGSTWTSAALAAADLPTNSAAYVQNQTGVTQSGGFKLSGEGTLGGNLTVSGGTLSLTNGTSNVISFTSIGVGAPSSTSAGWKIRTWPNLYGIGIDSATQWYSTATYHRFYTATGSTWTQQMQLDNTGLLTVAGAVQPSVGNASTKGIYFPANPGGGGGDEAYLRYYVTSNENTRLVLAVENDADDELVFRVAGADRITIHGDEIRLGAKLIQTSCPSGFALRNNGVCTRFQSNWGAQTWNSAQETCAALGAHICTYADVLLGFEAGNNCSIDSRNNDWLGDFVADDTVLIVNDYCNKSNFEGTLAKNSSREFVCCIDPRR
;
A
#
# COMPACT_ATOMS: atom_id res chain seq x y z
N MET A 1 -16.24 18.03 37.45
CA MET A 1 -17.24 18.55 38.41
C MET A 1 -16.57 19.64 39.25
N ASN A 2 -17.29 20.74 39.50
CA ASN A 2 -17.15 21.72 40.59
C ASN A 2 -16.06 21.50 41.67
N GLN A 3 -15.27 22.50 42.12
CA GLN A 3 -15.43 23.97 42.02
C GLN A 3 -14.10 24.78 41.94
N ARG A 4 -14.20 25.95 41.27
CA ARG A 4 -13.65 27.30 41.56
C ARG A 4 -12.13 27.46 41.85
N GLN A 5 -11.36 28.11 40.97
CA GLN A 5 -11.32 29.58 40.62
C GLN A 5 -10.57 30.40 41.69
N ASP A 6 -9.68 31.36 41.38
CA ASP A 6 -9.19 31.89 40.09
C ASP A 6 -7.74 32.42 40.25
N HIS A 7 -6.81 32.11 39.34
CA HIS A 7 -6.34 32.89 38.17
C HIS A 7 -5.39 34.09 38.43
N THR A 8 -4.15 33.83 38.02
CA THR A 8 -3.03 34.66 37.50
C THR A 8 -3.40 35.68 36.39
N PRO A 9 -2.48 36.42 35.69
CA PRO A 9 -1.04 36.75 35.91
C PRO A 9 -0.60 38.24 35.60
N GLY A 10 0.63 38.60 36.00
CA GLY A 10 1.73 39.10 35.12
C GLY A 10 1.65 40.33 34.17
N CYS A 11 2.63 41.25 34.38
CA CYS A 11 3.77 41.53 33.45
C CYS A 11 3.89 42.84 32.61
N THR A 12 5.14 43.35 32.57
CA THR A 12 5.89 44.04 31.47
C THR A 12 5.91 45.57 31.24
N LYS A 13 7.04 46.17 31.70
CA LYS A 13 7.94 47.21 31.11
C LYS A 13 7.72 47.75 29.67
N ARG A 14 8.08 49.03 29.46
CA ARG A 14 9.15 49.53 28.54
C ARG A 14 9.44 51.04 28.71
N THR A 15 10.46 51.67 28.09
CA THR A 15 11.90 51.79 28.50
C THR A 15 12.51 53.08 27.88
N GLN A 16 13.69 53.53 28.35
CA GLN A 16 14.75 54.31 27.63
C GLN A 16 14.65 55.84 27.47
N ILE A 17 15.74 56.64 27.35
CA ILE A 17 17.16 56.61 27.87
C ILE A 17 17.89 57.93 27.48
N ALA A 18 19.13 58.16 28.00
CA ALA A 18 20.17 59.12 27.56
C ALA A 18 19.96 60.62 27.89
N ASP A 19 20.97 61.50 28.07
CA ASP A 19 22.43 61.47 28.42
C ASP A 19 22.87 62.96 28.60
N ARG A 20 24.15 63.36 28.75
CA ARG A 20 25.07 63.36 29.92
C ARG A 20 26.11 64.51 29.73
N SER A 21 26.80 64.97 30.79
CA SER A 21 28.03 65.85 30.79
C SER A 21 27.84 67.39 30.74
N LEU A 22 28.68 68.29 31.30
CA LEU A 22 29.64 68.31 32.45
C LEU A 22 30.14 69.77 32.74
N CYS A 23 30.82 70.01 33.88
CA CYS A 23 31.81 71.11 34.18
C CYS A 23 31.45 72.48 34.84
N LEU A 24 31.30 72.46 36.18
CA LEU A 24 32.12 73.12 37.22
C LEU A 24 32.90 74.48 36.98
N GLY A 25 32.45 75.56 37.65
CA GLY A 25 33.26 76.33 38.64
C GLY A 25 33.91 77.70 38.30
N PHE A 26 33.50 78.79 38.98
CA PHE A 26 34.31 79.64 39.91
C PHE A 26 33.52 80.86 40.46
N CYS A 27 33.50 81.11 41.79
CA CYS A 27 33.14 82.41 42.40
C CYS A 27 33.38 82.43 43.93
N ILE A 28 34.42 83.10 44.43
CA ILE A 28 34.52 83.62 45.82
C ILE A 28 35.31 84.93 45.79
N GLY A 29 34.71 86.05 46.23
CA GLY A 29 35.45 87.31 46.45
C GLY A 29 34.62 88.59 46.31
N ILE A 30 34.04 89.07 47.41
CA ILE A 30 33.37 90.39 47.60
C ILE A 30 31.97 90.55 46.97
N VAL A 31 31.73 90.01 45.78
CA VAL A 31 30.65 90.45 44.87
C VAL A 31 29.24 90.15 45.41
N ALA A 32 28.40 91.08 45.88
CA ALA A 32 28.13 92.50 45.53
C ALA A 32 27.35 92.68 44.23
N LEU A 33 26.01 92.64 44.34
CA LEU A 33 25.02 92.97 43.29
C LEU A 33 25.04 91.99 42.10
N CYS A 34 23.96 92.00 41.30
CA CYS A 34 23.74 91.12 40.13
C CYS A 34 23.59 89.61 40.49
N THR A 35 22.41 88.99 40.29
CA THR A 35 21.96 88.39 39.01
C THR A 35 22.97 87.38 38.44
N THR A 36 22.66 86.19 37.95
CA THR A 36 21.43 85.52 37.49
C THR A 36 21.90 84.12 37.03
N ALA A 37 21.13 83.05 37.04
CA ALA A 37 19.72 82.92 37.38
C ALA A 37 19.56 81.66 38.23
N GLY A 38 18.72 81.74 39.27
CA GLY A 38 17.88 80.57 39.48
C GLY A 38 17.10 80.40 38.19
N LEU A 39 17.24 79.26 37.51
CA LEU A 39 16.19 78.83 36.59
C LEU A 39 14.90 79.00 37.40
N PRO A 40 13.93 79.82 36.95
CA PRO A 40 12.65 79.80 37.63
C PRO A 40 12.23 78.32 37.65
N PRO A 41 11.80 77.76 38.80
CA PRO A 41 11.08 76.51 38.73
C PRO A 41 10.03 76.73 37.65
N MET A 42 10.02 75.89 36.62
CA MET A 42 9.09 76.06 35.51
C MET A 42 7.74 76.28 36.16
N ALA A 43 7.15 77.46 35.96
CA ALA A 43 5.81 77.70 36.44
C ALA A 43 4.97 76.66 35.71
N ALA A 44 4.63 75.59 36.44
CA ALA A 44 3.78 74.56 35.92
C ALA A 44 2.50 75.31 35.60
N GLY A 45 2.22 75.43 34.30
CA GLY A 45 1.09 76.20 33.84
C GLY A 45 -0.12 75.65 34.55
N ALA A 46 -0.78 76.49 35.36
CA ALA A 46 -1.98 76.10 36.07
C ALA A 46 -2.92 75.42 35.06
N VAL A 47 -3.46 74.26 35.43
CA VAL A 47 -4.25 73.46 34.49
C VAL A 47 -5.38 74.36 33.95
N PRO A 48 -5.54 74.53 32.63
CA PRO A 48 -6.53 75.44 32.08
C PRO A 48 -7.93 75.15 32.66
N GLY A 49 -8.56 76.18 33.22
CA GLY A 49 -9.85 76.04 33.92
C GLY A 49 -11.00 75.54 33.04
N PRO A 50 -11.19 76.10 31.82
CA PRO A 50 -12.25 75.67 30.90
C PRO A 50 -12.08 74.24 30.40
N ILE A 51 -13.17 73.46 30.45
CA ILE A 51 -13.22 72.07 29.99
C ILE A 51 -13.98 71.98 28.66
N PRO A 52 -13.37 71.54 27.55
CA PRO A 52 -14.09 71.29 26.31
C PRO A 52 -15.02 70.07 26.46
N TYR A 53 -16.29 70.26 26.12
CA TYR A 53 -17.28 69.20 25.99
C TYR A 53 -17.76 69.12 24.55
N VAL A 54 -17.84 67.89 24.01
CA VAL A 54 -18.37 67.59 22.68
C VAL A 54 -19.51 66.59 22.83
N GLY A 55 -20.66 66.89 22.24
CA GLY A 55 -21.83 66.02 22.24
C GLY A 55 -22.33 65.77 20.82
N GLU A 56 -22.96 64.61 20.61
CA GLU A 56 -23.71 64.31 19.39
C GLU A 56 -25.20 64.35 19.71
N LEU A 57 -25.98 65.00 18.83
CA LEU A 57 -27.41 65.18 18.92
C LEU A 57 -28.08 64.66 17.64
N THR A 58 -28.96 63.69 17.83
CA THR A 58 -29.83 63.14 16.79
C THR A 58 -31.30 63.37 17.14
N LEU A 59 -32.16 63.35 16.14
CA LEU A 59 -33.60 63.18 16.34
C LEU A 59 -33.91 61.75 16.78
N ALA A 60 -35.12 61.49 17.27
CA ALA A 60 -35.52 60.18 17.80
C ALA A 60 -35.48 59.02 16.78
N ASP A 61 -35.36 59.31 15.49
CA ASP A 61 -35.15 58.34 14.41
C ASP A 61 -33.68 58.06 14.08
N GLY A 62 -32.75 58.73 14.77
CA GLY A 62 -31.30 58.63 14.57
C GLY A 62 -30.71 59.60 13.55
N THR A 63 -31.52 60.50 12.95
CA THR A 63 -30.97 61.50 12.02
C THR A 63 -30.19 62.60 12.76
N PRO A 64 -28.95 62.95 12.37
CA PRO A 64 -28.17 64.00 13.02
C PRO A 64 -28.77 65.40 12.84
N VAL A 65 -28.77 66.21 13.90
CA VAL A 65 -29.23 67.61 13.87
C VAL A 65 -28.16 68.50 13.23
N ASP A 66 -28.53 69.30 12.22
CA ASP A 66 -27.58 70.13 11.45
C ASP A 66 -27.97 71.62 11.46
N THR A 67 -28.62 72.06 12.54
CA THR A 67 -29.07 73.44 12.76
C THR A 67 -28.64 73.94 14.14
N PRO A 68 -28.36 75.26 14.33
CA PRO A 68 -28.07 75.81 15.65
C PRO A 68 -29.21 75.58 16.65
N ILE A 69 -28.84 75.43 17.93
CA ILE A 69 -29.74 75.16 19.06
C ILE A 69 -29.39 76.06 20.26
N ASP A 70 -30.35 76.35 21.12
CA ASP A 70 -30.09 76.91 22.44
C ASP A 70 -29.86 75.76 23.43
N LEU A 71 -28.68 75.73 24.05
CA LEU A 71 -28.30 74.73 25.07
C LEU A 71 -28.29 75.37 26.45
N GLU A 72 -28.91 74.71 27.43
CA GLU A 72 -28.70 74.98 28.85
C GLU A 72 -28.02 73.76 29.50
N VAL A 73 -27.02 74.01 30.36
CA VAL A 73 -26.17 72.98 30.95
C VAL A 73 -26.11 73.12 32.46
N SER A 74 -26.32 72.00 33.16
CA SER A 74 -26.25 71.90 34.62
C SER A 74 -25.45 70.67 35.06
N LEU A 75 -24.78 70.76 36.19
CA LEU A 75 -24.03 69.67 36.82
C LEU A 75 -24.63 69.32 38.18
N TYR A 76 -24.68 68.02 38.50
CA TYR A 76 -25.33 67.45 39.68
C TYR A 76 -24.49 66.36 40.33
N ALA A 77 -24.72 66.13 41.62
CA ALA A 77 -24.06 65.07 42.40
C ALA A 77 -24.55 63.64 42.08
N SER A 78 -25.65 63.48 41.34
CA SER A 78 -26.23 62.15 41.03
C SER A 78 -27.00 62.11 39.71
N ALA A 79 -27.09 60.91 39.13
CA ALA A 79 -27.78 60.63 37.86
C ALA A 79 -29.25 61.10 37.87
N ASN A 80 -29.94 60.81 38.97
CA ASN A 80 -31.32 61.18 39.22
C ASN A 80 -31.38 61.92 40.56
N GLY A 81 -32.15 63.01 40.66
CA GLY A 81 -32.21 63.83 41.87
C GLY A 81 -30.88 64.53 42.18
N GLY A 82 -30.56 64.71 43.47
CA GLY A 82 -29.32 65.35 43.91
C GLY A 82 -29.34 66.88 43.85
N ALA A 83 -28.43 67.51 44.59
CA ALA A 83 -28.25 68.95 44.56
C ALA A 83 -27.63 69.39 43.23
N LEU A 84 -28.09 70.54 42.72
CA LEU A 84 -27.44 71.29 41.64
C LEU A 84 -26.09 71.79 42.17
N LEU A 85 -25.02 71.38 41.49
CA LEU A 85 -23.63 71.68 41.88
C LEU A 85 -23.08 72.89 41.11
N TRP A 86 -23.45 73.05 39.83
CA TRP A 86 -23.00 74.15 38.97
C TRP A 86 -23.99 74.32 37.80
N GLY A 87 -24.26 75.56 37.37
CA GLY A 87 -25.32 75.89 36.42
C GLY A 87 -26.68 76.18 37.09
N PRO A 88 -27.78 76.30 36.32
CA PRO A 88 -27.84 76.22 34.86
C PRO A 88 -27.12 77.38 34.14
N PHE A 89 -26.34 77.06 33.12
CA PHE A 89 -25.70 78.04 32.24
C PHE A 89 -26.14 77.88 30.78
N ASN A 90 -26.40 79.02 30.13
CA ASN A 90 -27.00 79.08 28.80
C ASN A 90 -25.95 79.39 27.71
N PHE A 91 -25.98 78.59 26.65
CA PHE A 91 -25.15 78.67 25.45
C PHE A 91 -26.06 78.88 24.22
N PRO A 92 -26.59 80.10 24.02
CA PRO A 92 -27.56 80.39 22.97
C PRO A 92 -26.94 80.30 21.57
N GLY A 93 -27.71 79.80 20.60
CA GLY A 93 -27.30 79.68 19.21
C GLY A 93 -26.10 78.76 18.98
N THR A 94 -25.86 77.78 19.86
CA THR A 94 -24.77 76.81 19.72
C THR A 94 -24.89 76.07 18.39
N LYS A 95 -23.85 76.17 17.57
CA LYS A 95 -23.84 75.57 16.23
C LYS A 95 -23.66 74.06 16.32
N VAL A 96 -24.64 73.32 15.81
CA VAL A 96 -24.54 71.88 15.55
C VAL A 96 -24.18 71.67 14.08
N ILE A 97 -23.26 70.74 13.79
CA ILE A 97 -22.92 70.34 12.42
C ILE A 97 -22.90 68.81 12.35
N ALA A 98 -23.70 68.22 11.46
CA ALA A 98 -23.88 66.78 11.31
C ALA A 98 -24.08 66.05 12.66
N GLY A 99 -24.92 66.62 13.53
CA GLY A 99 -25.22 66.15 14.88
C GLY A 99 -24.25 66.63 15.96
N VAL A 100 -23.03 67.03 15.62
CA VAL A 100 -22.00 67.33 16.62
C VAL A 100 -22.02 68.80 17.04
N PHE A 101 -22.00 69.05 18.34
CA PHE A 101 -21.77 70.36 18.94
C PHE A 101 -20.58 70.32 19.90
N SER A 102 -19.96 71.48 20.14
CA SER A 102 -18.87 71.64 21.12
C SER A 102 -19.02 72.94 21.92
N ILE A 103 -18.85 72.87 23.24
CA ILE A 103 -18.90 74.00 24.16
C ILE A 103 -17.71 73.94 25.14
N LEU A 104 -17.39 75.05 25.79
CA LEU A 104 -16.43 75.12 26.89
C LEU A 104 -17.19 75.31 28.20
N LEU A 105 -17.05 74.36 29.13
CA LEU A 105 -17.62 74.42 30.47
C LEU A 105 -16.65 75.17 31.39
N GLY A 106 -17.15 76.14 32.17
CA GLY A 106 -16.32 76.93 33.09
C GLY A 106 -15.59 78.12 32.46
N ASP A 107 -15.81 78.43 31.17
CA ASP A 107 -15.22 79.59 30.45
C ASP A 107 -16.02 80.90 30.64
N ILE A 108 -16.73 81.02 31.77
CA ILE A 108 -17.65 82.12 32.07
C ILE A 108 -17.22 82.85 33.34
N ASP A 109 -16.88 84.13 33.18
CA ASP A 109 -16.25 84.98 34.20
C ASP A 109 -16.98 85.05 35.56
N THR A 110 -18.29 84.77 35.59
CA THR A 110 -19.12 84.93 36.79
C THR A 110 -19.22 83.68 37.68
N ASP A 111 -18.89 82.49 37.17
CA ASP A 111 -18.90 81.25 37.97
C ASP A 111 -18.02 80.16 37.31
N PRO A 112 -16.69 80.30 37.35
CA PRO A 112 -15.77 79.31 36.79
C PRO A 112 -15.91 77.98 37.54
N LEU A 113 -15.65 76.87 36.84
CA LEU A 113 -15.76 75.55 37.44
C LEU A 113 -14.64 75.39 38.50
N ASP A 114 -14.97 75.10 39.75
CA ASP A 114 -13.99 75.00 40.85
C ASP A 114 -13.32 73.62 40.91
N ASP A 115 -12.07 73.55 41.34
CA ASP A 115 -11.36 72.28 41.59
C ASP A 115 -12.02 71.48 42.73
N ALA A 116 -12.59 72.17 43.73
CA ALA A 116 -13.37 71.53 44.80
C ALA A 116 -14.63 70.81 44.26
N LEU A 117 -15.19 71.26 43.13
CA LEU A 117 -16.34 70.64 42.48
C LEU A 117 -15.99 69.30 41.83
N VAL A 118 -14.78 69.19 41.27
CA VAL A 118 -14.28 67.97 40.61
C VAL A 118 -13.53 67.05 41.58
N ALA A 119 -13.45 67.41 42.86
CA ALA A 119 -12.95 66.53 43.93
C ALA A 119 -14.01 65.53 44.46
N THR A 120 -15.24 65.54 43.95
CA THR A 120 -16.33 64.65 44.38
C THR A 120 -16.41 63.35 43.56
N ASP A 121 -16.66 62.21 44.19
CA ASP A 121 -16.64 60.88 43.56
C ASP A 121 -17.53 60.71 42.30
N GLU A 122 -18.65 61.45 42.20
CA GLU A 122 -19.51 61.45 41.01
C GLU A 122 -19.97 62.85 40.58
N LEU A 123 -19.92 63.11 39.27
CA LEU A 123 -20.39 64.34 38.64
C LEU A 123 -21.25 63.99 37.41
N TRP A 124 -22.45 64.55 37.33
CA TRP A 124 -23.46 64.19 36.31
C TRP A 124 -23.93 65.44 35.56
N ILE A 125 -23.87 65.41 34.23
CA ILE A 125 -24.27 66.52 33.35
C ILE A 125 -25.69 66.34 32.80
N GLU A 126 -26.46 67.41 32.89
CA GLU A 126 -27.81 67.56 32.35
C GLU A 126 -27.79 68.61 31.24
N PHE A 127 -28.48 68.32 30.14
CA PHE A 127 -28.67 69.24 29.02
C PHE A 127 -30.16 69.52 28.84
N ALA A 128 -30.54 70.79 28.67
CA ALA A 128 -31.81 71.15 28.07
C ALA A 128 -31.57 71.77 26.69
N ILE A 129 -32.34 71.33 25.70
CA ILE A 129 -32.22 71.78 24.30
C ILE A 129 -33.49 72.51 23.91
N ASN A 130 -33.36 73.78 23.55
CA ASN A 130 -34.50 74.68 23.27
C ASN A 130 -35.58 74.63 24.39
N GLY A 131 -35.15 74.50 25.65
CA GLY A 131 -36.01 74.40 26.84
C GLY A 131 -36.51 72.98 27.19
N VAL A 132 -36.13 71.93 26.46
CA VAL A 132 -36.52 70.53 26.76
C VAL A 132 -35.36 69.78 27.41
N ILE A 133 -35.52 69.37 28.67
CA ILE A 133 -34.51 68.59 29.41
C ILE A 133 -34.37 67.19 28.82
N LEU A 134 -33.14 66.78 28.52
CA LEU A 134 -32.79 65.43 28.11
C LEU A 134 -32.50 64.54 29.33
N THR A 135 -33.10 63.34 29.34
CA THR A 135 -32.91 62.35 30.40
C THR A 135 -32.59 60.97 29.80
N PRO A 136 -31.78 60.13 30.47
CA PRO A 136 -31.10 60.37 31.76
C PRO A 136 -29.90 61.33 31.64
N ARG A 137 -29.42 61.83 32.78
CA ARG A 137 -28.16 62.58 32.85
C ARG A 137 -26.98 61.68 32.48
N SER A 138 -25.97 62.27 31.84
CA SER A 138 -24.73 61.57 31.52
C SER A 138 -23.73 61.75 32.66
N ARG A 139 -23.01 60.69 33.05
CA ARG A 139 -21.89 60.84 33.99
C ARG A 139 -20.68 61.45 33.29
N LEU A 140 -20.07 62.44 33.92
CA LEU A 140 -18.74 62.89 33.56
C LEU A 140 -17.70 61.99 34.23
N TYR A 141 -16.73 61.54 33.43
CA TYR A 141 -15.61 60.71 33.87
C TYR A 141 -14.31 61.53 33.81
N SER A 142 -13.17 60.90 33.52
CA SER A 142 -11.81 61.39 33.81
C SER A 142 -11.42 62.81 33.40
N VAL A 143 -12.14 63.47 32.49
CA VAL A 143 -11.74 64.77 31.90
C VAL A 143 -11.83 65.92 32.93
N PRO A 144 -12.98 66.22 33.57
CA PRO A 144 -13.01 67.16 34.70
C PRO A 144 -12.03 66.82 35.83
N TYR A 145 -11.90 65.54 36.20
CA TYR A 145 -10.98 65.09 37.25
C TYR A 145 -9.50 65.32 36.92
N ALA A 146 -9.13 65.47 35.65
CA ALA A 146 -7.76 65.76 35.23
C ALA A 146 -7.24 67.11 35.75
N ARG A 147 -8.12 68.03 36.18
CA ARG A 147 -7.71 69.29 36.81
C ARG A 147 -7.04 69.10 38.17
N LEU A 148 -7.41 68.06 38.92
CA LEU A 148 -6.74 67.68 40.17
C LEU A 148 -5.25 67.33 39.97
N ALA A 149 -4.80 67.05 38.74
CA ALA A 149 -3.39 66.85 38.42
C ALA A 149 -2.54 68.13 38.59
N GLY A 150 -3.15 69.30 38.80
CA GLY A 150 -2.44 70.52 39.23
C GLY A 150 -1.74 70.34 40.58
N ASP A 151 -2.30 69.53 41.49
CA ASP A 151 -1.70 69.18 42.79
C ASP A 151 -0.60 68.10 42.64
N ALA A 152 -0.22 67.66 41.43
CA ALA A 152 0.87 66.69 41.27
C ALA A 152 2.26 67.23 41.69
N ILE A 153 2.38 68.53 42.01
CA ILE A 153 3.59 69.20 42.51
C ILE A 153 3.59 69.34 44.04
N SER A 154 2.44 69.17 44.68
CA SER A 154 2.23 69.35 46.12
C SER A 154 1.37 68.23 46.68
N LEU A 155 1.81 67.47 47.68
CA LEU A 155 0.92 66.43 48.24
C LEU A 155 -0.12 67.10 49.15
N GLY A 156 -1.28 67.46 48.60
CA GLY A 156 -2.34 68.15 49.34
C GLY A 156 -1.97 69.60 49.67
N GLY A 157 -1.42 70.33 48.71
CA GLY A 157 -0.97 71.72 48.90
C GLY A 157 0.35 71.91 49.66
N VAL A 158 1.00 70.84 50.13
CA VAL A 158 2.32 70.87 50.79
C VAL A 158 3.43 70.53 49.79
N GLY A 159 4.49 71.34 49.72
CA GLY A 159 5.55 71.16 48.75
C GLY A 159 6.45 69.94 49.04
N ALA A 160 6.97 69.29 48.00
CA ALA A 160 7.90 68.14 48.15
C ALA A 160 9.23 68.46 48.90
N ALA A 161 9.48 69.72 49.22
CA ALA A 161 10.60 70.18 50.05
C ALA A 161 10.26 70.30 51.56
N GLU A 162 8.99 70.21 51.93
CA GLU A 162 8.50 70.28 53.32
C GLU A 162 8.26 68.88 53.92
N TYR A 163 8.36 67.83 53.09
CA TYR A 163 8.46 66.43 53.53
C TYR A 163 9.93 66.05 53.76
N LEU A 164 10.18 65.16 54.72
CA LEU A 164 11.51 64.61 55.03
C LEU A 164 12.17 64.04 53.76
N GLN A 165 13.31 64.61 53.39
CA GLN A 165 14.07 64.22 52.20
C GLN A 165 15.09 63.13 52.52
N PHE A 166 15.62 62.48 51.48
CA PHE A 166 16.61 61.40 51.64
C PHE A 166 17.89 61.86 52.36
N ALA A 167 18.22 63.16 52.31
CA ALA A 167 19.32 63.74 53.09
C ALA A 167 19.03 63.74 54.60
N ASP A 168 17.79 64.00 55.01
CA ASP A 168 17.34 63.96 56.41
C ASP A 168 17.30 62.51 56.91
N VAL A 169 16.86 61.59 56.05
CA VAL A 169 16.90 60.14 56.33
C VAL A 169 18.34 59.61 56.41
N GLY A 170 19.31 60.24 55.73
CA GLY A 170 20.73 59.93 55.85
C GLY A 170 21.32 60.16 57.25
N ALA A 171 20.70 61.02 58.07
CA ALA A 171 21.04 61.19 59.48
C ALA A 171 20.27 60.23 60.41
N ALA A 172 19.11 59.70 59.98
CA ALA A 172 18.26 58.82 60.77
C ALA A 172 18.50 57.31 60.51
N ALA A 173 19.07 56.93 59.38
CA ALA A 173 19.15 55.54 58.92
C ALA A 173 20.33 54.71 59.47
N LEU A 174 20.84 55.01 60.66
CA LEU A 174 21.76 54.14 61.43
C LEU A 174 21.60 54.23 62.97
N SER A 175 20.42 54.61 63.48
CA SER A 175 20.08 54.38 64.90
C SER A 175 19.01 53.29 65.03
N ASN A 176 19.28 52.30 65.85
CA ASN A 176 18.51 51.06 65.93
C ASN A 176 17.40 51.14 67.00
N ASP A 177 16.65 52.24 66.99
CA ASP A 177 15.55 52.52 67.90
C ASP A 177 14.43 53.21 67.14
N TYR A 178 13.23 52.63 67.20
CA TYR A 178 12.02 53.18 66.59
C TYR A 178 10.84 53.14 67.56
N ASN A 179 11.10 53.20 68.88
CA ASN A 179 10.04 53.40 69.87
C ASN A 179 10.47 54.12 71.16
N ASP A 180 11.60 54.82 71.18
CA ASP A 180 11.91 55.81 72.22
C ASP A 180 11.53 57.25 71.78
N LEU A 181 10.62 57.88 72.51
CA LEU A 181 10.23 59.29 72.34
C LEU A 181 10.98 60.24 73.30
N ASP A 182 11.86 59.72 74.17
CA ASP A 182 12.50 60.43 75.28
C ASP A 182 14.01 60.71 75.06
N ASN A 183 14.41 60.99 73.81
CA ASN A 183 15.53 61.84 73.39
C ASN A 183 16.78 61.93 74.33
N LEU A 184 17.52 60.83 74.53
CA LEU A 184 18.84 60.83 75.21
C LEU A 184 19.79 59.78 74.59
N PRO A 185 20.87 60.18 73.88
CA PRO A 185 21.72 59.23 73.16
C PRO A 185 22.73 58.50 74.07
N LEU A 186 22.49 57.20 74.31
CA LEU A 186 23.47 56.28 74.93
C LEU A 186 24.42 55.70 73.86
N SER A 187 25.62 56.25 73.73
CA SER A 187 26.67 55.66 72.89
C SER A 187 27.31 54.44 73.58
N ILE A 188 26.91 53.24 73.17
CA ILE A 188 27.56 51.99 73.59
C ILE A 188 28.99 51.97 73.04
N GLN A 189 29.98 51.84 73.93
CA GLN A 189 31.38 51.62 73.53
C GLN A 189 31.54 50.20 72.99
N ALA A 190 32.03 50.07 71.76
CA ALA A 190 32.20 48.77 71.10
C ALA A 190 33.31 47.93 71.78
N GLY A 191 32.91 46.95 72.58
CA GLY A 191 33.80 45.95 73.17
C GLY A 191 33.11 44.58 73.26
N GLN A 192 33.70 43.55 72.65
CA GLN A 192 33.14 42.19 72.71
C GLN A 192 33.54 41.50 74.02
N CYS A 193 32.65 40.65 74.55
CA CYS A 193 33.01 39.76 75.64
C CYS A 193 34.08 38.75 75.20
N PRO A 194 35.07 38.41 76.06
CA PRO A 194 36.05 37.37 75.77
C PRO A 194 35.39 36.02 75.48
N SER A 195 36.07 35.18 74.69
CA SER A 195 35.59 33.82 74.37
C SER A 195 35.31 33.02 75.65
N GLY A 196 34.12 32.40 75.72
CA GLY A 196 33.62 31.73 76.92
C GLY A 196 32.81 32.62 77.88
N GLN A 197 32.54 33.87 77.52
CA GLN A 197 31.65 34.77 78.27
C GLN A 197 30.49 35.27 77.41
N LYS A 198 29.33 35.48 78.05
CA LYS A 198 28.17 36.14 77.44
C LYS A 198 27.96 37.52 78.03
N VAL A 199 27.33 38.40 77.26
CA VAL A 199 26.82 39.69 77.76
C VAL A 199 25.74 39.42 78.81
N SER A 200 25.89 39.97 80.01
CA SER A 200 24.85 39.94 81.06
C SER A 200 24.11 41.27 81.23
N GLY A 201 24.63 42.34 80.63
CA GLY A 201 24.09 43.69 80.74
C GLY A 201 25.03 44.71 80.10
N ILE A 202 24.59 45.96 80.08
CA ILE A 202 25.39 47.12 79.69
C ILE A 202 25.24 48.14 80.83
N THR A 203 26.34 48.74 81.29
CA THR A 203 26.27 49.75 82.36
C THR A 203 25.65 51.05 81.84
N ALA A 204 25.16 51.90 82.74
CA ALA A 204 24.65 53.24 82.40
C ALA A 204 25.69 54.16 81.71
N ALA A 205 26.98 53.78 81.69
CA ALA A 205 28.05 54.45 80.97
C ALA A 205 28.38 53.80 79.60
N GLY A 206 27.53 52.89 79.10
CA GLY A 206 27.68 52.26 77.78
C GLY A 206 28.72 51.14 77.69
N ALA A 207 29.22 50.60 78.81
CA ALA A 207 30.20 49.52 78.82
C ALA A 207 29.55 48.14 78.93
N ILE A 208 29.95 47.20 78.09
CA ILE A 208 29.42 45.82 78.07
C ILE A 208 29.88 45.05 79.31
N GLN A 209 28.95 44.49 80.07
CA GLN A 209 29.23 43.59 81.20
C GLN A 209 29.18 42.14 80.74
N CYS A 210 30.24 41.40 81.05
CA CYS A 210 30.43 40.02 80.64
C CYS A 210 30.45 39.10 81.85
N VAL A 211 29.74 37.97 81.76
CA VAL A 211 29.79 36.89 82.75
C VAL A 211 30.17 35.59 82.05
N ASN A 212 30.83 34.68 82.75
CA ASN A 212 31.14 33.35 82.21
C ASN A 212 29.86 32.71 81.66
N ASP A 213 29.95 32.24 80.41
CA ASP A 213 28.87 31.44 79.85
C ASP A 213 29.07 30.00 80.32
N ALA A 214 28.28 29.61 81.33
CA ALA A 214 28.42 28.34 82.02
C ALA A 214 28.18 27.10 81.12
N ASN A 215 27.74 27.30 79.88
CA ASN A 215 27.48 26.26 78.89
C ASN A 215 28.46 26.39 77.70
N SER A 216 29.52 25.60 77.70
CA SER A 216 30.52 25.57 76.62
C SER A 216 30.06 24.77 75.39
N GLY A 217 28.93 25.15 74.79
CA GLY A 217 28.37 24.49 73.61
C GLY A 217 27.02 25.07 73.18
N GLY A 218 26.86 25.30 71.88
CA GLY A 218 25.63 25.89 71.31
C GLY A 218 24.40 24.99 71.43
N THR A 219 23.26 25.49 70.94
CA THR A 219 21.88 25.02 71.20
C THR A 219 21.56 23.56 70.88
N VAL A 220 22.46 22.81 70.23
CA VAL A 220 22.37 21.36 70.03
C VAL A 220 23.62 20.70 70.59
N THR A 221 23.51 20.13 71.79
CA THR A 221 24.63 19.48 72.51
C THR A 221 24.82 18.01 72.13
N SER A 222 23.80 17.37 71.53
CA SER A 222 23.90 16.04 70.94
C SER A 222 22.77 15.80 69.93
N VAL A 223 23.03 14.95 68.93
CA VAL A 223 22.00 14.36 68.06
C VAL A 223 22.11 12.84 68.19
N GLY A 224 21.24 12.26 69.01
CA GLY A 224 21.10 10.81 69.14
C GLY A 224 20.37 10.21 67.93
N ALA A 225 20.77 9.00 67.54
CA ALA A 225 20.12 8.24 66.48
C ALA A 225 19.86 6.80 66.97
N THR A 226 18.77 6.19 66.50
CA THR A 226 18.36 4.84 66.87
C THR A 226 18.14 3.98 65.63
N GLY A 227 18.37 2.67 65.76
CA GLY A 227 18.26 1.72 64.64
C GLY A 227 19.37 1.90 63.61
N VAL A 228 19.00 2.17 62.36
CA VAL A 228 19.90 2.20 61.19
C VAL A 228 20.49 3.58 60.91
N LEU A 229 19.98 4.62 61.56
CA LEU A 229 20.56 5.96 61.49
C LEU A 229 21.74 6.04 62.44
N SER A 230 22.84 6.61 61.96
CA SER A 230 24.03 6.94 62.73
C SER A 230 24.31 8.44 62.64
N SER A 231 24.85 8.99 63.72
CA SER A 231 25.22 10.39 63.88
C SER A 231 26.66 10.44 64.38
N THR A 232 27.51 11.27 63.79
CA THR A 232 28.89 11.47 64.28
C THR A 232 28.95 12.24 65.60
N GLY A 233 27.83 12.84 66.04
CA GLY A 233 27.79 13.76 67.18
C GLY A 233 28.56 15.07 66.91
N GLY A 234 28.76 15.84 67.98
CA GLY A 234 29.44 17.15 67.93
C GLY A 234 28.58 18.29 67.36
N ALA A 235 29.21 19.45 67.16
CA ALA A 235 28.54 20.68 66.74
C ALA A 235 28.12 20.72 65.25
N THR A 236 28.64 19.80 64.44
CA THR A 236 28.32 19.64 63.01
C THR A 236 28.15 18.15 62.68
N PRO A 237 27.08 17.50 63.16
CA PRO A 237 26.91 16.06 63.02
C PRO A 237 26.61 15.69 61.56
N SER A 238 27.33 14.69 61.04
CA SER A 238 26.93 13.99 59.81
C SER A 238 25.95 12.88 60.18
N ILE A 239 24.79 12.85 59.51
CA ILE A 239 23.77 11.80 59.67
C ILE A 239 23.84 10.87 58.46
N SER A 240 23.98 9.56 58.70
CA SER A 240 24.11 8.56 57.65
C SER A 240 23.42 7.25 58.02
N LEU A 241 23.06 6.43 57.03
CA LEU A 241 22.57 5.08 57.23
C LEU A 241 23.77 4.12 57.37
N SER A 242 23.93 3.50 58.53
CA SER A 242 25.03 2.58 58.84
C SER A 242 24.66 1.10 58.70
N GLY A 243 23.41 0.79 58.38
CA GLY A 243 22.89 -0.58 58.34
C GLY A 243 21.67 -0.76 57.44
N VAL A 244 21.13 -1.97 57.46
CA VAL A 244 20.05 -2.41 56.56
C VAL A 244 18.70 -1.86 56.99
N VAL A 245 18.11 -1.00 56.16
CA VAL A 245 16.73 -0.53 56.35
C VAL A 245 15.77 -1.71 56.17
N GLY A 246 15.01 -2.03 57.22
CA GLY A 246 13.98 -3.08 57.20
C GLY A 246 12.77 -2.75 56.33
N THR A 247 12.03 -3.77 55.92
CA THR A 247 10.90 -3.65 54.98
C THR A 247 9.74 -2.81 55.52
N SER A 248 9.49 -2.84 56.83
CA SER A 248 8.52 -1.96 57.50
C SER A 248 8.80 -0.47 57.33
N ASN A 249 10.05 -0.11 57.04
CA ASN A 249 10.55 1.26 56.98
C ASN A 249 10.88 1.68 55.54
N GLY A 250 10.33 0.98 54.53
CA GLY A 250 10.54 1.25 53.12
C GLY A 250 11.85 0.72 52.53
N GLY A 251 12.66 -0.01 53.30
CA GLY A 251 13.88 -0.65 52.82
C GLY A 251 13.63 -2.03 52.21
N THR A 252 14.69 -2.66 51.70
CA THR A 252 14.62 -4.03 51.17
C THR A 252 14.79 -5.10 52.25
N GLY A 253 15.34 -4.76 53.43
CA GLY A 253 15.78 -5.77 54.39
C GLY A 253 17.04 -6.54 53.96
N MET A 254 17.70 -6.14 52.86
CA MET A 254 18.88 -6.83 52.32
C MET A 254 20.18 -6.04 52.55
N ALA A 255 21.26 -6.74 52.92
CA ALA A 255 22.60 -6.17 53.08
C ALA A 255 23.41 -6.03 51.78
N SER A 256 22.95 -6.63 50.68
CA SER A 256 23.58 -6.56 49.36
C SER A 256 22.53 -6.71 48.25
N SER A 257 22.90 -6.37 47.02
CA SER A 257 22.04 -6.55 45.83
C SER A 257 21.88 -8.01 45.39
N GLY A 258 22.59 -8.95 46.01
CA GLY A 258 22.72 -10.34 45.53
C GLY A 258 23.59 -10.46 44.27
N ALA A 259 23.43 -11.56 43.54
CA ALA A 259 24.24 -11.88 42.36
C ALA A 259 23.91 -10.98 41.15
N ALA A 260 24.90 -10.72 40.29
CA ALA A 260 24.69 -9.95 39.07
C ALA A 260 23.68 -10.65 38.14
N GLY A 261 22.71 -9.88 37.62
CA GLY A 261 21.62 -10.40 36.78
C GLY A 261 20.39 -10.89 37.55
N ASN A 262 20.42 -10.94 38.88
CA ASN A 262 19.22 -11.16 39.69
C ASN A 262 18.33 -9.91 39.76
N PHE A 263 17.06 -10.13 40.05
CA PHE A 263 16.06 -9.09 40.29
C PHE A 263 15.64 -9.08 41.75
N LEU A 264 15.29 -7.89 42.25
CA LEU A 264 14.65 -7.75 43.56
C LEU A 264 13.22 -8.30 43.48
N ARG A 265 12.90 -9.27 44.34
CA ARG A 265 11.66 -10.05 44.34
C ARG A 265 11.07 -10.05 45.73
N SER A 266 9.77 -9.86 45.86
CA SER A 266 9.08 -10.09 47.13
C SER A 266 8.60 -11.53 47.19
N ASP A 267 8.77 -12.17 48.35
CA ASP A 267 8.18 -13.46 48.70
C ASP A 267 6.85 -13.32 49.47
N GLY A 268 6.36 -12.08 49.62
CA GLY A 268 5.18 -11.73 50.43
C GLY A 268 5.49 -11.37 51.89
N SER A 269 6.73 -11.56 52.36
CA SER A 269 7.17 -11.20 53.73
C SER A 269 8.43 -10.32 53.74
N THR A 270 9.36 -10.58 52.82
CA THR A 270 10.65 -9.88 52.68
C THR A 270 10.92 -9.53 51.21
N TRP A 271 12.05 -8.87 50.95
CA TRP A 271 12.64 -8.85 49.61
C TRP A 271 13.85 -9.77 49.57
N THR A 272 13.99 -10.47 48.46
CA THR A 272 15.12 -11.33 48.12
C THR A 272 15.66 -10.97 46.73
N SER A 273 16.88 -11.40 46.42
CA SER A 273 17.51 -11.22 45.12
C SER A 273 17.60 -12.58 44.45
N ALA A 274 16.82 -12.80 43.39
CA ALA A 274 16.78 -14.07 42.67
C ALA A 274 16.68 -13.87 41.15
N ALA A 275 17.16 -14.87 40.42
CA ALA A 275 17.09 -14.93 38.96
C ALA A 275 15.63 -15.06 38.48
N LEU A 276 15.42 -14.86 37.17
CA LEU A 276 14.14 -15.14 36.51
C LEU A 276 13.86 -16.65 36.51
N ALA A 277 12.68 -17.06 36.93
CA ALA A 277 12.21 -18.44 36.96
C ALA A 277 11.06 -18.68 35.97
N ALA A 278 10.76 -19.95 35.68
CA ALA A 278 9.74 -20.32 34.69
C ALA A 278 8.32 -19.83 35.04
N ALA A 279 8.01 -19.61 36.33
CA ALA A 279 6.73 -19.08 36.78
C ALA A 279 6.56 -17.57 36.56
N ASP A 280 7.67 -16.85 36.29
CA ASP A 280 7.66 -15.40 36.00
C ASP A 280 7.42 -15.11 34.53
N LEU A 281 7.72 -16.08 33.67
CA LEU A 281 7.18 -16.10 32.33
C LEU A 281 5.68 -16.37 32.46
N PRO A 282 4.82 -15.63 31.75
CA PRO A 282 3.44 -16.03 31.60
C PRO A 282 3.40 -17.50 31.16
N THR A 283 2.61 -18.32 31.85
CA THR A 283 2.32 -19.71 31.47
C THR A 283 0.82 -19.86 31.23
N ASN A 284 0.43 -20.80 30.38
CA ASN A 284 -0.97 -21.13 30.05
C ASN A 284 -1.86 -20.00 29.45
N SER A 285 -1.30 -18.90 28.95
CA SER A 285 -2.09 -17.86 28.25
C SER A 285 -2.01 -18.03 26.73
N ALA A 286 -3.14 -17.86 26.06
CA ALA A 286 -3.27 -17.96 24.60
C ALA A 286 -2.63 -16.79 23.83
N ALA A 287 -2.01 -15.83 24.53
CA ALA A 287 -1.41 -14.63 23.93
C ALA A 287 -0.02 -14.86 23.28
N TYR A 288 0.61 -16.02 23.50
CA TYR A 288 1.92 -16.36 22.94
C TYR A 288 2.01 -17.86 22.64
N VAL A 289 2.74 -18.19 21.57
CA VAL A 289 3.04 -19.57 21.18
C VAL A 289 4.22 -20.08 22.02
N GLN A 290 4.11 -21.28 22.59
CA GLN A 290 5.20 -21.90 23.37
C GLN A 290 5.69 -23.17 22.67
N ASN A 291 7.00 -23.40 22.71
CA ASN A 291 7.60 -24.66 22.29
C ASN A 291 7.32 -25.72 23.37
N GLN A 292 6.34 -26.60 23.13
CA GLN A 292 5.91 -27.61 24.11
C GLN A 292 5.65 -28.97 23.47
N THR A 293 5.82 -30.04 24.25
CA THR A 293 5.53 -31.43 23.87
C THR A 293 4.16 -31.93 24.36
N GLY A 294 3.37 -31.05 24.98
CA GLY A 294 2.05 -31.34 25.53
C GLY A 294 0.89 -31.12 24.53
N VAL A 295 -0.29 -30.80 25.07
CA VAL A 295 -1.53 -30.57 24.31
C VAL A 295 -1.37 -29.42 23.29
N THR A 296 -2.03 -29.50 22.14
CA THR A 296 -2.06 -28.42 21.14
C THR A 296 -2.58 -27.10 21.74
N GLN A 297 -1.88 -25.99 21.48
CA GLN A 297 -2.32 -24.66 21.88
C GLN A 297 -3.37 -24.11 20.91
N SER A 298 -4.32 -23.30 21.40
CA SER A 298 -5.27 -22.58 20.54
C SER A 298 -4.67 -21.32 19.89
N GLY A 299 -3.44 -20.94 20.23
CA GLY A 299 -2.76 -19.76 19.71
C GLY A 299 -2.27 -19.95 18.27
N GLY A 300 -2.41 -18.92 17.43
CA GLY A 300 -1.90 -18.93 16.06
C GLY A 300 -0.47 -18.41 15.96
N PHE A 301 0.36 -19.06 15.14
CA PHE A 301 1.70 -18.58 14.79
C PHE A 301 1.62 -17.63 13.59
N LYS A 302 2.04 -16.36 13.77
CA LYS A 302 2.09 -15.33 12.73
C LYS A 302 3.45 -14.66 12.72
N LEU A 303 4.17 -14.77 11.60
CA LEU A 303 5.40 -14.01 11.33
C LEU A 303 5.08 -12.94 10.28
N SER A 304 5.53 -11.71 10.50
CA SER A 304 5.46 -10.61 9.54
C SER A 304 6.72 -10.47 8.68
N GLY A 305 7.76 -11.26 8.97
CA GLY A 305 8.99 -11.39 8.19
C GLY A 305 9.30 -12.86 7.92
N GLU A 306 10.55 -13.12 7.51
CA GLU A 306 10.99 -14.45 7.10
C GLU A 306 11.05 -15.48 8.24
N GLY A 307 10.84 -16.76 7.92
CA GLY A 307 10.92 -17.87 8.87
C GLY A 307 11.62 -19.09 8.28
N THR A 308 12.66 -19.57 8.96
CA THR A 308 13.41 -20.77 8.57
C THR A 308 13.10 -21.92 9.53
N LEU A 309 12.66 -23.06 9.00
CA LEU A 309 12.47 -24.30 9.77
C LEU A 309 13.67 -25.22 9.53
N GLY A 310 14.37 -25.60 10.60
CA GLY A 310 15.49 -26.56 10.54
C GLY A 310 15.05 -28.04 10.43
N GLY A 311 13.77 -28.29 10.19
CA GLY A 311 13.15 -29.63 10.15
C GLY A 311 11.77 -29.57 9.49
N ASN A 312 10.99 -30.65 9.62
CA ASN A 312 9.73 -30.79 8.89
C ASN A 312 8.62 -29.87 9.42
N LEU A 313 7.87 -29.25 8.50
CA LEU A 313 6.56 -28.64 8.80
C LEU A 313 5.45 -29.68 8.66
N THR A 314 4.85 -30.11 9.77
CA THR A 314 3.72 -31.05 9.77
C THR A 314 2.42 -30.28 10.02
N VAL A 315 1.47 -30.36 9.09
CA VAL A 315 0.11 -29.84 9.25
C VAL A 315 -0.85 -31.02 9.45
N SER A 316 -1.38 -31.17 10.67
CA SER A 316 -2.34 -32.23 11.00
C SER A 316 -3.77 -31.69 10.97
N GLY A 317 -4.66 -32.35 10.21
CA GLY A 317 -6.09 -32.01 10.16
C GLY A 317 -6.45 -30.67 9.49
N GLY A 318 -5.52 -30.04 8.77
CA GLY A 318 -5.73 -28.73 8.11
C GLY A 318 -5.02 -28.62 6.75
N THR A 319 -4.98 -27.41 6.20
CA THR A 319 -4.34 -27.11 4.91
C THR A 319 -3.14 -26.19 5.06
N LEU A 320 -2.11 -26.39 4.22
CA LEU A 320 -0.97 -25.47 4.10
C LEU A 320 -1.25 -24.50 2.94
N SER A 321 -1.55 -23.24 3.27
CA SER A 321 -1.73 -22.17 2.27
C SER A 321 -0.44 -21.37 2.10
N LEU A 322 0.08 -21.31 0.87
CA LEU A 322 1.31 -20.59 0.52
C LEU A 322 0.97 -19.52 -0.51
N THR A 323 0.65 -18.32 -0.03
CA THR A 323 0.28 -17.18 -0.88
C THR A 323 1.12 -15.94 -0.57
N ASN A 324 1.61 -15.27 -1.61
CA ASN A 324 2.29 -13.97 -1.54
C ASN A 324 1.54 -12.89 -2.35
N GLY A 325 0.25 -13.11 -2.62
CA GLY A 325 -0.60 -12.21 -3.38
C GLY A 325 -0.55 -12.45 -4.89
N THR A 326 0.60 -12.27 -5.55
CA THR A 326 0.68 -12.17 -7.02
C THR A 326 1.48 -13.27 -7.72
N SER A 327 2.31 -14.04 -7.01
CA SER A 327 3.17 -15.06 -7.62
C SER A 327 3.53 -16.13 -6.60
N ASN A 328 2.55 -17.00 -6.31
CA ASN A 328 2.68 -18.08 -5.32
C ASN A 328 3.74 -19.10 -5.76
N VAL A 329 5.01 -18.82 -5.47
CA VAL A 329 6.16 -19.65 -5.81
C VAL A 329 6.58 -20.45 -4.59
N ILE A 330 6.29 -21.75 -4.62
CA ILE A 330 7.01 -22.72 -3.79
C ILE A 330 8.35 -22.98 -4.49
N SER A 331 9.47 -22.70 -3.82
CA SER A 331 10.83 -22.86 -4.35
C SER A 331 11.62 -23.81 -3.47
N PHE A 332 11.89 -25.03 -3.97
CA PHE A 332 12.57 -26.07 -3.19
C PHE A 332 14.10 -25.90 -3.06
N THR A 333 14.70 -24.96 -3.80
CA THR A 333 16.15 -24.64 -3.78
C THR A 333 17.10 -25.81 -4.10
N SER A 334 18.40 -25.55 -4.10
CA SER A 334 19.38 -26.24 -4.97
C SER A 334 19.94 -27.57 -4.46
N ILE A 335 19.40 -28.15 -3.38
CA ILE A 335 19.86 -29.43 -2.80
C ILE A 335 18.63 -30.27 -2.41
N GLY A 336 18.00 -30.94 -3.37
CA GLY A 336 16.78 -31.71 -3.10
C GLY A 336 16.13 -32.46 -4.26
N VAL A 337 16.65 -32.40 -5.48
CA VAL A 337 16.12 -33.14 -6.63
C VAL A 337 17.24 -33.86 -7.38
N GLY A 338 17.39 -35.16 -7.12
CA GLY A 338 18.20 -36.04 -7.95
C GLY A 338 17.51 -36.31 -9.30
N ALA A 339 18.28 -36.79 -10.27
CA ALA A 339 17.69 -37.42 -11.45
C ALA A 339 16.78 -38.58 -11.01
N PRO A 340 15.65 -38.83 -11.69
CA PRO A 340 14.65 -39.79 -11.24
C PRO A 340 15.24 -41.21 -11.06
N SER A 341 15.03 -41.77 -9.85
CA SER A 341 15.45 -43.12 -9.48
C SER A 341 14.26 -43.94 -8.96
N SER A 342 14.41 -45.27 -8.97
CA SER A 342 13.46 -46.22 -8.37
C SER A 342 13.30 -46.11 -6.84
N THR A 343 13.95 -45.13 -6.22
CA THR A 343 13.95 -44.88 -4.77
C THR A 343 13.45 -43.47 -4.38
N SER A 344 13.00 -42.66 -5.35
CA SER A 344 12.47 -41.31 -5.08
C SER A 344 11.11 -41.35 -4.37
N ALA A 345 11.12 -41.15 -3.05
CA ALA A 345 9.92 -41.16 -2.22
C ALA A 345 9.14 -39.83 -2.27
N GLY A 346 8.15 -39.73 -3.16
CA GLY A 346 7.09 -38.71 -3.13
C GLY A 346 7.23 -37.56 -4.14
N TRP A 347 6.10 -36.95 -4.48
CA TRP A 347 5.93 -36.03 -5.62
C TRP A 347 5.50 -34.59 -5.23
N LYS A 348 5.79 -33.62 -6.14
CA LYS A 348 5.22 -32.24 -6.33
C LYS A 348 5.98 -31.05 -5.70
N ILE A 349 6.06 -29.81 -6.27
CA ILE A 349 5.84 -29.21 -7.62
C ILE A 349 6.64 -27.87 -7.70
N ARG A 350 7.30 -27.58 -8.84
CA ARG A 350 8.05 -26.35 -9.23
C ARG A 350 9.50 -26.20 -8.74
N THR A 351 10.41 -26.11 -9.70
CA THR A 351 11.81 -25.67 -9.55
C THR A 351 12.15 -24.56 -10.57
N TRP A 352 13.27 -23.87 -10.32
CA TRP A 352 13.80 -22.69 -11.02
C TRP A 352 14.12 -22.85 -12.54
N PRO A 353 14.52 -21.77 -13.23
CA PRO A 353 13.65 -20.78 -13.84
C PRO A 353 12.99 -21.24 -15.16
N ASN A 354 13.45 -22.36 -15.77
CA ASN A 354 13.29 -22.57 -17.22
C ASN A 354 12.68 -23.92 -17.69
N LEU A 355 12.43 -24.94 -16.86
CA LEU A 355 11.86 -26.24 -17.30
C LEU A 355 10.92 -26.86 -16.24
N TYR A 356 9.78 -27.48 -16.61
CA TYR A 356 8.70 -27.89 -15.67
C TYR A 356 8.12 -29.30 -15.91
N GLY A 357 7.80 -30.03 -14.84
CA GLY A 357 6.97 -31.23 -14.90
C GLY A 357 6.24 -31.59 -13.60
N ILE A 358 5.14 -32.35 -13.73
CA ILE A 358 4.38 -32.99 -12.65
C ILE A 358 4.40 -34.49 -12.93
N GLY A 359 4.70 -35.35 -11.96
CA GLY A 359 4.49 -36.79 -12.13
C GLY A 359 3.58 -37.38 -11.08
N ILE A 360 3.15 -38.62 -11.33
CA ILE A 360 1.86 -39.13 -10.83
C ILE A 360 2.02 -40.32 -9.87
N ASP A 361 2.84 -41.34 -10.19
CA ASP A 361 2.78 -42.68 -9.54
C ASP A 361 4.14 -43.38 -9.28
N SER A 362 5.25 -42.65 -9.43
CA SER A 362 6.68 -43.06 -9.51
C SER A 362 7.19 -43.63 -10.84
N ALA A 363 6.31 -44.06 -11.75
CA ALA A 363 6.64 -44.61 -13.06
C ALA A 363 6.16 -43.73 -14.23
N THR A 364 5.39 -42.66 -13.97
CA THR A 364 4.85 -41.76 -15.00
C THR A 364 5.07 -40.28 -14.68
N GLN A 365 5.32 -39.50 -15.72
CA GLN A 365 5.59 -38.06 -15.64
C GLN A 365 4.92 -37.29 -16.79
N TRP A 366 4.34 -36.13 -16.48
CA TRP A 366 3.92 -35.08 -17.40
C TRP A 366 4.91 -33.91 -17.33
N TYR A 367 5.19 -33.30 -18.48
CA TYR A 367 6.20 -32.25 -18.65
C TYR A 367 5.67 -31.15 -19.57
N SER A 368 6.02 -29.89 -19.30
CA SER A 368 5.50 -28.73 -20.02
C SER A 368 6.55 -27.63 -20.18
N THR A 369 6.64 -27.06 -21.38
CA THR A 369 7.48 -25.90 -21.72
C THR A 369 6.68 -24.86 -22.51
N ALA A 370 7.34 -23.80 -22.96
CA ALA A 370 6.79 -22.87 -23.95
C ALA A 370 6.64 -23.50 -25.37
N THR A 371 7.16 -24.71 -25.59
CA THR A 371 7.21 -25.35 -26.92
C THR A 371 6.49 -26.69 -26.99
N TYR A 372 6.18 -27.36 -25.88
CA TYR A 372 5.43 -28.62 -25.88
C TYR A 372 4.93 -29.06 -24.49
N HIS A 373 3.91 -29.91 -24.51
CA HIS A 373 3.52 -30.82 -23.44
C HIS A 373 3.99 -32.24 -23.78
N ARG A 374 4.52 -32.99 -22.82
CA ARG A 374 4.98 -34.38 -22.99
C ARG A 374 4.55 -35.28 -21.85
N PHE A 375 4.33 -36.55 -22.16
CA PHE A 375 4.11 -37.62 -21.19
C PHE A 375 5.19 -38.68 -21.34
N TYR A 376 5.71 -39.17 -20.22
CA TYR A 376 6.77 -40.16 -20.14
C TYR A 376 6.37 -41.31 -19.21
N THR A 377 6.87 -42.51 -19.50
CA THR A 377 6.89 -43.67 -18.59
C THR A 377 8.33 -44.06 -18.28
N ALA A 378 8.56 -44.68 -17.12
CA ALA A 378 9.85 -45.17 -16.68
C ALA A 378 9.92 -46.71 -16.67
N THR A 379 11.05 -47.24 -17.12
CA THR A 379 11.45 -48.62 -16.86
C THR A 379 12.81 -48.58 -16.16
N GLY A 380 12.82 -48.78 -14.84
CA GLY A 380 14.01 -48.54 -14.02
C GLY A 380 14.36 -47.05 -13.99
N SER A 381 15.56 -46.68 -14.46
CA SER A 381 16.01 -45.29 -14.58
C SER A 381 15.79 -44.68 -15.98
N THR A 382 15.33 -45.46 -16.95
CA THR A 382 15.13 -45.00 -18.34
C THR A 382 13.72 -44.44 -18.52
N TRP A 383 13.62 -43.19 -18.98
CA TRP A 383 12.35 -42.51 -19.27
C TRP A 383 12.09 -42.45 -20.77
N THR A 384 10.95 -43.00 -21.19
CA THR A 384 10.53 -43.09 -22.60
C THR A 384 9.33 -42.19 -22.83
N GLN A 385 9.44 -41.26 -23.78
CA GLN A 385 8.32 -40.40 -24.20
C GLN A 385 7.21 -41.27 -24.81
N GLN A 386 6.00 -41.17 -24.26
CA GLN A 386 4.81 -41.85 -24.76
C GLN A 386 3.98 -40.96 -25.68
N MET A 387 3.93 -39.66 -25.40
CA MET A 387 3.11 -38.69 -26.11
C MET A 387 3.73 -37.29 -26.03
N GLN A 388 3.59 -36.50 -27.09
CA GLN A 388 3.91 -35.07 -27.13
C GLN A 388 2.81 -34.32 -27.90
N LEU A 389 2.38 -33.17 -27.36
CA LEU A 389 1.68 -32.12 -28.10
C LEU A 389 2.62 -30.90 -28.16
N ASP A 390 3.01 -30.44 -29.34
CA ASP A 390 3.86 -29.24 -29.46
C ASP A 390 3.07 -27.94 -29.63
N ASN A 391 3.80 -26.81 -29.65
CA ASN A 391 3.25 -25.47 -29.80
C ASN A 391 2.72 -25.15 -31.21
N THR A 392 2.86 -26.06 -32.18
CA THR A 392 2.18 -25.98 -33.48
C THR A 392 0.86 -26.75 -33.50
N GLY A 393 0.57 -27.51 -32.44
CA GLY A 393 -0.60 -28.38 -32.33
C GLY A 393 -0.36 -29.81 -32.82
N LEU A 394 0.87 -30.18 -33.18
CA LEU A 394 1.19 -31.53 -33.62
C LEU A 394 1.19 -32.49 -32.42
N LEU A 395 0.28 -33.48 -32.48
CA LEU A 395 0.26 -34.62 -31.58
C LEU A 395 1.12 -35.76 -32.16
N THR A 396 2.12 -36.20 -31.40
CA THR A 396 2.86 -37.44 -31.65
C THR A 396 2.69 -38.41 -30.50
N VAL A 397 2.57 -39.70 -30.82
CA VAL A 397 2.49 -40.79 -29.84
C VAL A 397 3.49 -41.88 -30.21
N ALA A 398 4.09 -42.53 -29.22
CA ALA A 398 5.04 -43.62 -29.42
C ALA A 398 4.34 -45.00 -29.56
N GLY A 399 3.12 -45.13 -29.03
CA GLY A 399 2.29 -46.33 -29.12
C GLY A 399 1.19 -46.20 -30.19
N ALA A 400 0.34 -47.23 -30.26
CA ALA A 400 -0.83 -47.21 -31.14
C ALA A 400 -1.87 -46.17 -30.68
N VAL A 401 -2.48 -45.48 -31.65
CA VAL A 401 -3.75 -44.76 -31.43
C VAL A 401 -4.88 -45.78 -31.58
N GLN A 402 -5.77 -45.86 -30.59
CA GLN A 402 -6.99 -46.65 -30.65
C GLN A 402 -8.22 -45.73 -30.76
N PRO A 403 -8.78 -45.51 -31.97
CA PRO A 403 -9.99 -44.72 -32.14
C PRO A 403 -11.20 -45.37 -31.45
N SER A 404 -12.19 -44.55 -31.11
CA SER A 404 -13.41 -45.05 -30.45
C SER A 404 -14.39 -45.70 -31.44
N VAL A 405 -15.04 -46.78 -31.02
CA VAL A 405 -16.04 -47.52 -31.81
C VAL A 405 -17.36 -46.74 -31.87
N GLY A 406 -17.98 -46.70 -33.05
CA GLY A 406 -19.31 -46.13 -33.29
C GLY A 406 -19.42 -45.33 -34.60
N ASN A 407 -20.66 -45.03 -35.02
CA ASN A 407 -20.95 -44.33 -36.27
C ASN A 407 -21.54 -42.91 -36.04
N ALA A 408 -20.87 -42.10 -35.22
CA ALA A 408 -21.25 -40.71 -34.99
C ALA A 408 -20.02 -39.80 -35.23
N SER A 409 -20.24 -38.50 -35.44
CA SER A 409 -19.16 -37.51 -35.62
C SER A 409 -18.21 -37.40 -34.41
N THR A 410 -18.61 -37.90 -33.23
CA THR A 410 -17.76 -38.00 -32.03
C THR A 410 -16.95 -39.30 -31.93
N LYS A 411 -16.87 -40.09 -33.02
CA LYS A 411 -16.26 -41.44 -33.05
C LYS A 411 -15.21 -41.58 -34.14
N GLY A 412 -14.32 -42.55 -33.97
CA GLY A 412 -13.23 -42.80 -34.92
C GLY A 412 -12.18 -41.69 -34.93
N ILE A 413 -11.61 -41.45 -36.11
CA ILE A 413 -10.86 -40.24 -36.45
C ILE A 413 -11.78 -39.40 -37.34
N TYR A 414 -11.96 -38.13 -37.02
CA TYR A 414 -12.89 -37.23 -37.71
C TYR A 414 -12.18 -35.92 -38.04
N PHE A 415 -12.23 -35.51 -39.30
CA PHE A 415 -11.63 -34.26 -39.78
C PHE A 415 -12.63 -33.09 -39.63
N PRO A 416 -12.17 -31.82 -39.57
CA PRO A 416 -13.08 -30.68 -39.52
C PRO A 416 -14.05 -30.67 -40.71
N ALA A 417 -15.35 -30.50 -40.43
CA ALA A 417 -16.40 -30.43 -41.45
C ALA A 417 -16.37 -29.12 -42.23
N ASN A 418 -16.80 -29.16 -43.48
CA ASN A 418 -16.86 -28.02 -44.42
C ASN A 418 -15.54 -27.26 -44.61
N PRO A 419 -14.40 -27.93 -44.88
CA PRO A 419 -13.11 -27.26 -45.08
C PRO A 419 -13.10 -26.34 -46.32
N GLY A 420 -13.96 -26.60 -47.31
CA GLY A 420 -14.18 -25.72 -48.47
C GLY A 420 -15.19 -24.59 -48.23
N GLY A 421 -15.87 -24.57 -47.08
CA GLY A 421 -17.10 -23.81 -46.87
C GLY A 421 -18.34 -24.64 -47.25
N GLY A 422 -19.52 -24.02 -47.28
CA GLY A 422 -20.76 -24.76 -47.55
C GLY A 422 -21.30 -25.52 -46.33
N GLY A 423 -22.00 -26.63 -46.58
CA GLY A 423 -22.73 -27.38 -45.56
C GLY A 423 -23.06 -28.80 -45.99
N GLY A 424 -22.24 -29.75 -45.57
CA GLY A 424 -22.42 -31.18 -45.77
C GLY A 424 -21.13 -31.98 -45.57
N ASP A 425 -19.97 -31.38 -45.86
CA ASP A 425 -18.69 -32.09 -45.98
C ASP A 425 -18.27 -32.75 -44.67
N GLU A 426 -18.16 -34.08 -44.67
CA GLU A 426 -17.56 -34.87 -43.60
C GLU A 426 -16.44 -35.75 -44.15
N ALA A 427 -15.28 -35.80 -43.48
CA ALA A 427 -14.27 -36.81 -43.73
C ALA A 427 -13.90 -37.55 -42.44
N TYR A 428 -13.82 -38.88 -42.49
CA TYR A 428 -13.60 -39.69 -41.29
C TYR A 428 -13.08 -41.12 -41.54
N LEU A 429 -12.52 -41.72 -40.48
CA LEU A 429 -12.25 -43.16 -40.35
C LEU A 429 -13.00 -43.69 -39.12
N ARG A 430 -14.04 -44.51 -39.32
CA ARG A 430 -14.90 -45.06 -38.24
C ARG A 430 -14.97 -46.59 -38.30
N TYR A 431 -15.02 -47.23 -37.13
CA TYR A 431 -15.27 -48.67 -36.98
C TYR A 431 -16.51 -48.88 -36.10
N TYR A 432 -17.47 -49.68 -36.56
CA TYR A 432 -18.74 -49.90 -35.86
C TYR A 432 -19.42 -51.22 -36.19
N VAL A 433 -20.29 -51.68 -35.29
CA VAL A 433 -21.18 -52.83 -35.51
C VAL A 433 -22.35 -52.43 -36.39
N THR A 434 -22.67 -53.23 -37.41
CA THR A 434 -23.88 -53.07 -38.23
C THR A 434 -25.01 -54.01 -37.79
N SER A 435 -24.69 -55.22 -37.33
CA SER A 435 -25.64 -56.18 -36.74
C SER A 435 -24.90 -57.34 -36.05
N ASN A 436 -25.23 -57.65 -34.80
CA ASN A 436 -24.56 -58.72 -34.02
C ASN A 436 -23.02 -58.57 -34.04
N GLU A 437 -22.30 -59.55 -34.62
CA GLU A 437 -20.84 -59.53 -34.77
C GLU A 437 -20.39 -58.92 -36.12
N ASN A 438 -21.32 -58.60 -37.02
CA ASN A 438 -21.00 -57.93 -38.28
C ASN A 438 -20.52 -56.52 -37.98
N THR A 439 -19.28 -56.22 -38.36
CA THR A 439 -18.66 -54.91 -38.20
C THR A 439 -18.32 -54.30 -39.56
N ARG A 440 -18.17 -52.98 -39.57
CA ARG A 440 -17.79 -52.19 -40.74
C ARG A 440 -16.69 -51.22 -40.34
N LEU A 441 -15.60 -51.22 -41.09
CA LEU A 441 -14.61 -50.15 -41.12
C LEU A 441 -14.94 -49.25 -42.33
N VAL A 442 -15.07 -47.95 -42.10
CA VAL A 442 -15.36 -46.96 -43.14
C VAL A 442 -14.26 -45.91 -43.11
N LEU A 443 -13.61 -45.71 -44.26
CA LEU A 443 -12.83 -44.52 -44.57
C LEU A 443 -13.66 -43.75 -45.61
N ALA A 444 -14.07 -42.52 -45.31
CA ALA A 444 -15.00 -41.77 -46.14
C ALA A 444 -14.58 -40.30 -46.29
N VAL A 445 -14.93 -39.76 -47.44
CA VAL A 445 -15.23 -38.36 -47.72
C VAL A 445 -16.71 -38.36 -48.16
N GLU A 446 -17.52 -37.47 -47.62
CA GLU A 446 -18.97 -37.42 -47.80
C GLU A 446 -19.40 -35.99 -48.09
N ASN A 447 -20.48 -35.85 -48.86
CA ASN A 447 -21.00 -34.63 -49.50
C ASN A 447 -20.28 -34.25 -50.80
N ASP A 448 -21.07 -33.67 -51.71
CA ASP A 448 -20.73 -33.22 -53.06
C ASP A 448 -20.15 -34.28 -54.02
N ALA A 449 -20.41 -34.11 -55.31
CA ALA A 449 -20.03 -35.09 -56.34
C ALA A 449 -18.56 -34.95 -56.79
N ASP A 450 -17.90 -33.86 -56.37
CA ASP A 450 -16.55 -33.45 -56.76
C ASP A 450 -15.49 -33.83 -55.70
N ASP A 451 -15.90 -34.44 -54.58
CA ASP A 451 -15.01 -34.89 -53.50
C ASP A 451 -14.28 -36.20 -53.86
N GLU A 452 -12.99 -36.29 -53.53
CA GLU A 452 -12.11 -37.41 -53.93
C GLU A 452 -11.44 -38.12 -52.73
N LEU A 453 -11.60 -39.45 -52.65
CA LEU A 453 -10.78 -40.29 -51.76
C LEU A 453 -9.62 -40.91 -52.56
N VAL A 454 -8.39 -40.49 -52.23
CA VAL A 454 -7.19 -40.74 -53.04
C VAL A 454 -6.13 -41.55 -52.31
N PHE A 455 -5.69 -42.65 -52.94
CA PHE A 455 -4.54 -43.45 -52.51
C PHE A 455 -3.32 -43.11 -53.36
N ARG A 456 -2.43 -42.26 -52.81
CA ARG A 456 -1.21 -41.74 -53.45
C ARG A 456 0.03 -42.57 -53.08
N VAL A 457 0.81 -43.01 -54.08
CA VAL A 457 2.06 -43.76 -53.89
C VAL A 457 3.17 -43.22 -54.80
N ALA A 458 4.33 -42.94 -54.22
CA ALA A 458 5.51 -42.41 -54.91
C ALA A 458 5.23 -41.11 -55.71
N GLY A 459 4.42 -40.21 -55.13
CA GLY A 459 4.10 -38.90 -55.71
C GLY A 459 3.00 -38.90 -56.78
N ALA A 460 2.36 -40.04 -57.07
CA ALA A 460 1.26 -40.13 -58.02
C ALA A 460 0.05 -40.87 -57.42
N ASP A 461 -1.14 -40.48 -57.85
CA ASP A 461 -2.40 -41.11 -57.45
C ASP A 461 -2.53 -42.47 -58.15
N ARG A 462 -2.91 -43.49 -57.38
CA ARG A 462 -3.00 -44.89 -57.86
C ARG A 462 -4.41 -45.44 -57.84
N ILE A 463 -5.21 -45.00 -56.88
CA ILE A 463 -6.65 -45.22 -56.83
C ILE A 463 -7.27 -43.89 -56.41
N THR A 464 -8.20 -43.40 -57.20
CA THR A 464 -9.03 -42.23 -56.86
C THR A 464 -10.47 -42.68 -56.92
N ILE A 465 -11.21 -42.52 -55.82
CA ILE A 465 -12.65 -42.75 -55.75
C ILE A 465 -13.31 -41.38 -55.82
N HIS A 466 -14.17 -41.17 -56.81
CA HIS A 466 -14.83 -39.90 -57.10
C HIS A 466 -16.28 -40.19 -57.50
N GLY A 467 -17.25 -39.76 -56.70
CA GLY A 467 -18.66 -40.09 -56.92
C GLY A 467 -18.89 -41.61 -56.98
N ASP A 468 -19.38 -42.10 -58.13
CA ASP A 468 -19.63 -43.51 -58.42
C ASP A 468 -18.48 -44.23 -59.16
N GLU A 469 -17.38 -43.52 -59.46
CA GLU A 469 -16.24 -44.05 -60.23
C GLU A 469 -15.03 -44.41 -59.34
N ILE A 470 -14.36 -45.52 -59.65
CA ILE A 470 -13.00 -45.82 -59.18
C ILE A 470 -12.02 -45.68 -60.36
N ARG A 471 -11.22 -44.61 -60.32
CA ARG A 471 -10.17 -44.33 -61.30
C ARG A 471 -8.86 -45.00 -60.85
N LEU A 472 -8.29 -45.85 -61.71
CA LEU A 472 -6.95 -46.39 -61.50
C LEU A 472 -5.90 -45.47 -62.13
N GLY A 473 -4.92 -45.08 -61.32
CA GLY A 473 -3.89 -44.11 -61.69
C GLY A 473 -3.04 -44.56 -62.86
N ALA A 474 -2.75 -43.64 -63.79
CA ALA A 474 -2.14 -43.95 -65.06
C ALA A 474 -0.80 -44.73 -64.93
N LYS A 475 -0.64 -45.67 -65.86
CA LYS A 475 0.57 -46.45 -66.18
C LYS A 475 0.80 -47.78 -65.43
N LEU A 476 -0.15 -48.71 -65.58
CA LEU A 476 0.18 -50.11 -65.93
C LEU A 476 0.27 -50.24 -67.46
N ILE A 477 1.18 -49.47 -68.08
CA ILE A 477 1.49 -49.60 -69.51
C ILE A 477 2.87 -50.23 -69.58
N GLN A 478 2.95 -51.45 -70.10
CA GLN A 478 4.22 -52.12 -70.36
C GLN A 478 5.03 -51.28 -71.36
N THR A 479 6.25 -50.91 -71.00
CA THR A 479 7.15 -50.10 -71.85
C THR A 479 8.14 -50.94 -72.65
N SER A 480 8.17 -52.26 -72.42
CA SER A 480 9.06 -53.22 -73.08
C SER A 480 8.57 -54.65 -72.88
N CYS A 481 8.68 -55.48 -73.91
CA CYS A 481 8.23 -56.88 -73.86
C CYS A 481 9.37 -57.86 -73.56
N PRO A 482 9.08 -59.05 -73.00
CA PRO A 482 10.03 -60.16 -72.94
C PRO A 482 10.52 -60.59 -74.32
N SER A 483 11.67 -61.26 -74.36
CA SER A 483 12.28 -61.71 -75.63
C SER A 483 11.32 -62.57 -76.47
N GLY A 484 11.13 -62.17 -77.72
CA GLY A 484 10.21 -62.82 -78.67
C GLY A 484 8.79 -62.26 -78.68
N PHE A 485 8.44 -61.30 -77.81
CA PHE A 485 7.17 -60.57 -77.86
C PHE A 485 7.36 -59.16 -78.45
N ALA A 486 6.39 -58.70 -79.23
CA ALA A 486 6.32 -57.37 -79.83
C ALA A 486 5.42 -56.45 -79.01
N LEU A 487 5.85 -55.20 -78.80
CA LEU A 487 5.07 -54.21 -78.04
C LEU A 487 4.01 -53.58 -78.94
N ARG A 488 2.77 -53.58 -78.46
CA ARG A 488 1.59 -52.95 -79.08
C ARG A 488 1.12 -51.76 -78.25
N ASN A 489 0.11 -51.06 -78.76
CA ASN A 489 -0.46 -49.92 -78.06
C ASN A 489 -1.02 -50.29 -76.68
N ASN A 490 -1.09 -49.27 -75.82
CA ASN A 490 -1.51 -49.38 -74.43
C ASN A 490 -0.77 -50.44 -73.59
N GLY A 491 0.40 -50.91 -74.03
CA GLY A 491 1.26 -51.81 -73.27
C GLY A 491 0.90 -53.29 -73.37
N VAL A 492 0.21 -53.71 -74.44
CA VAL A 492 -0.01 -55.15 -74.69
C VAL A 492 1.22 -55.72 -75.43
N CYS A 493 1.73 -56.86 -74.99
CA CYS A 493 2.85 -57.54 -75.63
C CYS A 493 2.37 -58.81 -76.34
N THR A 494 2.53 -58.90 -77.66
CA THR A 494 2.05 -60.04 -78.46
C THR A 494 3.17 -60.91 -79.02
N ARG A 495 2.93 -62.21 -79.07
CA ARG A 495 3.80 -63.17 -79.76
C ARG A 495 2.96 -64.15 -80.56
N PHE A 496 3.25 -64.18 -81.85
CA PHE A 496 2.81 -65.20 -82.80
C PHE A 496 4.06 -65.89 -83.36
N GLN A 497 4.02 -67.20 -83.57
CA GLN A 497 5.03 -67.89 -84.38
C GLN A 497 4.38 -68.89 -85.35
N SER A 498 4.73 -68.78 -86.63
CA SER A 498 4.20 -69.62 -87.71
C SER A 498 4.59 -71.11 -87.63
N ASN A 499 5.45 -71.49 -86.68
CA ASN A 499 5.89 -72.86 -86.47
C ASN A 499 5.17 -73.58 -85.31
N TRP A 500 4.28 -72.91 -84.56
CA TRP A 500 3.45 -73.56 -83.54
C TRP A 500 2.36 -74.45 -84.15
N GLY A 501 1.95 -74.15 -85.39
CA GLY A 501 0.88 -74.84 -86.10
C GLY A 501 -0.50 -74.60 -85.50
N ALA A 502 -1.51 -75.21 -86.13
CA ALA A 502 -2.87 -75.18 -85.59
C ALA A 502 -2.98 -76.17 -84.41
N GLN A 503 -3.34 -75.67 -83.22
CA GLN A 503 -3.42 -76.43 -81.98
C GLN A 503 -4.82 -76.41 -81.36
N THR A 504 -5.11 -77.43 -80.55
CA THR A 504 -6.33 -77.44 -79.72
C THR A 504 -6.26 -76.33 -78.66
N TRP A 505 -7.42 -75.90 -78.16
CA TRP A 505 -7.52 -74.84 -77.16
C TRP A 505 -6.63 -75.09 -75.92
N ASN A 506 -6.56 -76.33 -75.43
CA ASN A 506 -5.75 -76.67 -74.26
C ASN A 506 -4.24 -76.61 -74.56
N SER A 507 -3.79 -77.16 -75.68
CA SER A 507 -2.38 -77.11 -76.09
C SER A 507 -1.89 -75.68 -76.38
N ALA A 508 -2.76 -74.84 -76.94
CA ALA A 508 -2.47 -73.43 -77.17
C ALA A 508 -2.31 -72.66 -75.83
N GLN A 509 -3.16 -72.94 -74.83
CA GLN A 509 -3.03 -72.35 -73.49
C GLN A 509 -1.72 -72.77 -72.83
N GLU A 510 -1.39 -74.07 -72.88
CA GLU A 510 -0.11 -74.59 -72.37
C GLU A 510 1.09 -73.93 -73.07
N THR A 511 1.01 -73.72 -74.38
CA THR A 511 2.06 -73.05 -75.16
C THR A 511 2.25 -71.59 -74.73
N CYS A 512 1.18 -70.82 -74.54
CA CYS A 512 1.30 -69.45 -74.03
C CYS A 512 1.76 -69.41 -72.57
N ALA A 513 1.23 -70.28 -71.70
CA ALA A 513 1.61 -70.35 -70.30
C ALA A 513 3.10 -70.67 -70.12
N ALA A 514 3.66 -71.57 -70.94
CA ALA A 514 5.09 -71.88 -70.97
C ALA A 514 5.98 -70.68 -71.38
N LEU A 515 5.39 -69.65 -72.00
CA LEU A 515 6.06 -68.39 -72.37
C LEU A 515 5.82 -67.26 -71.36
N GLY A 516 5.10 -67.51 -70.25
CA GLY A 516 4.71 -66.50 -69.28
C GLY A 516 3.60 -65.58 -69.79
N ALA A 517 2.72 -66.09 -70.66
CA ALA A 517 1.66 -65.35 -71.35
C ALA A 517 0.33 -66.11 -71.32
N HIS A 518 -0.76 -65.45 -71.67
CA HIS A 518 -2.07 -66.08 -71.94
C HIS A 518 -2.38 -66.03 -73.45
N ILE A 519 -3.38 -66.79 -73.92
CA ILE A 519 -3.90 -66.56 -75.29
C ILE A 519 -4.61 -65.21 -75.28
N CYS A 520 -4.30 -64.34 -76.25
CA CYS A 520 -4.92 -63.03 -76.39
C CYS A 520 -6.44 -63.11 -76.32
N THR A 521 -7.05 -62.37 -75.40
CA THR A 521 -8.51 -62.25 -75.28
C THR A 521 -9.03 -61.05 -76.06
N TYR A 522 -10.35 -60.94 -76.18
CA TYR A 522 -10.98 -59.80 -76.85
C TYR A 522 -10.54 -58.44 -76.25
N ALA A 523 -10.35 -58.37 -74.93
CA ALA A 523 -9.85 -57.16 -74.28
C ALA A 523 -8.39 -56.85 -74.66
N ASP A 524 -7.49 -57.84 -74.66
CA ASP A 524 -6.08 -57.63 -75.04
C ASP A 524 -5.97 -57.16 -76.50
N VAL A 525 -6.81 -57.74 -77.37
CA VAL A 525 -6.97 -57.37 -78.78
C VAL A 525 -7.41 -55.90 -78.93
N LEU A 526 -8.51 -55.51 -78.28
CA LEU A 526 -9.00 -54.13 -78.29
C LEU A 526 -7.95 -53.12 -77.81
N LEU A 527 -7.22 -53.46 -76.75
CA LEU A 527 -6.24 -52.58 -76.13
C LEU A 527 -4.96 -52.44 -76.97
N GLY A 528 -4.57 -53.49 -77.71
CA GLY A 528 -3.39 -53.49 -78.58
C GLY A 528 -3.56 -52.75 -79.92
N PHE A 529 -4.78 -52.43 -80.36
CA PHE A 529 -5.04 -51.82 -81.66
C PHE A 529 -4.46 -50.39 -81.83
N GLU A 530 -4.01 -50.10 -83.05
CA GLU A 530 -3.60 -48.77 -83.48
C GLU A 530 -4.81 -47.83 -83.68
N ALA A 531 -4.55 -46.54 -83.41
CA ALA A 531 -5.46 -45.45 -83.76
C ALA A 531 -5.21 -45.06 -85.22
N GLY A 532 -6.05 -45.55 -86.14
CA GLY A 532 -6.03 -45.18 -87.55
C GLY A 532 -5.63 -46.29 -88.54
N ASN A 533 -5.05 -47.40 -88.07
CA ASN A 533 -4.78 -48.60 -88.87
C ASN A 533 -5.59 -49.79 -88.32
N ASN A 534 -6.28 -50.52 -89.20
CA ASN A 534 -7.40 -51.36 -88.77
C ASN A 534 -7.05 -52.79 -88.32
N CYS A 535 -5.78 -53.24 -88.35
CA CYS A 535 -5.44 -54.67 -88.27
C CYS A 535 -4.21 -55.02 -87.38
N SER A 536 -3.96 -54.30 -86.28
CA SER A 536 -2.63 -54.26 -85.63
C SER A 536 -2.43 -55.11 -84.35
N ILE A 537 -3.02 -56.29 -84.29
CA ILE A 537 -2.51 -57.37 -83.42
C ILE A 537 -2.15 -58.55 -84.34
N ASP A 538 -1.15 -59.37 -84.01
CA ASP A 538 -0.59 -60.38 -84.94
C ASP A 538 -1.54 -61.56 -85.26
N SER A 539 -2.83 -61.42 -84.97
CA SER A 539 -3.87 -62.41 -85.22
C SER A 539 -4.30 -62.42 -86.68
N ARG A 540 -4.67 -63.60 -87.16
CA ARG A 540 -5.28 -63.85 -88.46
C ARG A 540 -6.76 -64.19 -88.29
N ASN A 541 -7.50 -64.16 -89.40
CA ASN A 541 -8.85 -64.74 -89.42
C ASN A 541 -8.78 -66.21 -89.00
N ASN A 542 -9.71 -66.60 -88.12
CA ASN A 542 -9.89 -67.93 -87.53
C ASN A 542 -8.90 -68.27 -86.38
N ASP A 543 -8.09 -67.32 -85.90
CA ASP A 543 -7.24 -67.52 -84.71
C ASP A 543 -8.07 -67.57 -83.42
N TRP A 544 -7.58 -68.34 -82.42
CA TRP A 544 -8.17 -68.41 -81.08
C TRP A 544 -8.08 -67.08 -80.33
N LEU A 545 -9.19 -66.69 -79.68
CA LEU A 545 -9.24 -65.64 -78.67
C LEU A 545 -9.68 -66.20 -77.31
N GLY A 546 -8.92 -65.86 -76.26
CA GLY A 546 -9.07 -66.47 -74.94
C GLY A 546 -10.15 -65.91 -74.02
N ASP A 547 -11.24 -65.37 -74.57
CA ASP A 547 -12.39 -64.99 -73.74
C ASP A 547 -13.33 -66.18 -73.53
N PHE A 548 -13.85 -66.30 -72.31
CA PHE A 548 -14.56 -67.50 -71.85
C PHE A 548 -16.08 -67.31 -72.00
N VAL A 549 -16.67 -67.97 -73.01
CA VAL A 549 -18.10 -68.31 -72.96
C VAL A 549 -18.26 -69.58 -72.10
N ALA A 550 -19.29 -69.61 -71.26
CA ALA A 550 -19.34 -70.52 -70.10
C ALA A 550 -19.62 -72.01 -70.43
N ASP A 551 -19.85 -72.36 -71.70
CA ASP A 551 -20.45 -73.63 -72.15
C ASP A 551 -19.71 -74.27 -73.35
N ASP A 552 -18.40 -74.49 -73.20
CA ASP A 552 -17.55 -75.27 -74.12
C ASP A 552 -17.24 -74.69 -75.51
N THR A 553 -17.68 -73.46 -75.78
CA THR A 553 -17.22 -72.67 -76.93
C THR A 553 -16.05 -71.75 -76.57
N VAL A 554 -15.30 -71.33 -77.60
CA VAL A 554 -14.23 -70.31 -77.52
C VAL A 554 -14.40 -69.37 -78.72
N LEU A 555 -14.08 -68.09 -78.52
CA LEU A 555 -14.15 -67.07 -79.56
C LEU A 555 -13.00 -67.20 -80.58
N ILE A 556 -13.28 -66.81 -81.82
CA ILE A 556 -12.27 -66.66 -82.88
C ILE A 556 -12.35 -65.29 -83.54
N VAL A 557 -11.23 -64.88 -84.14
CA VAL A 557 -11.16 -63.70 -85.00
C VAL A 557 -11.92 -63.96 -86.30
N ASN A 558 -13.07 -63.31 -86.52
CA ASN A 558 -13.82 -63.46 -87.77
C ASN A 558 -13.23 -62.56 -88.88
N ASP A 559 -12.89 -61.33 -88.53
CA ASP A 559 -12.17 -60.38 -89.39
C ASP A 559 -11.11 -59.62 -88.56
N TYR A 560 -9.83 -59.95 -88.77
CA TYR A 560 -8.68 -59.36 -88.06
C TYR A 560 -8.51 -57.85 -88.30
N CYS A 561 -9.20 -57.31 -89.32
CA CYS A 561 -9.22 -55.89 -89.64
C CYS A 561 -10.49 -55.17 -89.12
N ASN A 562 -11.31 -55.79 -88.28
CA ASN A 562 -12.58 -55.21 -87.81
C ASN A 562 -12.75 -55.33 -86.29
N LYS A 563 -12.62 -54.19 -85.60
CA LYS A 563 -12.72 -54.07 -84.13
C LYS A 563 -14.09 -54.50 -83.54
N SER A 564 -15.11 -54.69 -84.39
CA SER A 564 -16.49 -54.96 -83.98
C SER A 564 -17.01 -56.36 -84.40
N ASN A 565 -16.13 -57.28 -84.83
CA ASN A 565 -16.54 -58.58 -85.39
C ASN A 565 -15.65 -59.75 -84.93
N PHE A 566 -15.85 -60.20 -83.68
CA PHE A 566 -15.15 -61.35 -83.07
C PHE A 566 -16.12 -62.44 -82.59
N GLU A 567 -17.27 -62.57 -83.26
CA GLU A 567 -18.44 -63.36 -82.85
C GLU A 567 -18.49 -64.78 -83.47
N GLY A 568 -17.32 -65.40 -83.71
CA GLY A 568 -17.26 -66.79 -84.14
C GLY A 568 -17.11 -67.73 -82.93
N THR A 569 -18.07 -68.61 -82.68
CA THR A 569 -17.95 -69.66 -81.65
C THR A 569 -17.52 -70.98 -82.27
N LEU A 570 -16.46 -71.59 -81.74
CA LEU A 570 -16.01 -72.94 -82.12
C LEU A 570 -15.75 -73.83 -80.90
N ALA A 571 -15.80 -75.14 -81.12
CA ALA A 571 -15.53 -76.13 -80.09
C ALA A 571 -14.04 -76.23 -79.76
N LYS A 572 -13.72 -76.33 -78.46
CA LYS A 572 -12.36 -76.42 -77.89
C LYS A 572 -11.47 -77.55 -78.43
N ASN A 573 -12.08 -78.57 -79.05
CA ASN A 573 -11.40 -79.72 -79.66
C ASN A 573 -10.92 -79.48 -81.10
N SER A 574 -11.30 -78.36 -81.73
CA SER A 574 -10.79 -77.98 -83.05
C SER A 574 -9.36 -77.43 -82.96
N SER A 575 -8.59 -77.52 -84.05
CA SER A 575 -7.24 -76.97 -84.12
C SER A 575 -7.21 -75.63 -84.88
N ARG A 576 -6.62 -74.60 -84.28
CA ARG A 576 -6.43 -73.24 -84.84
C ARG A 576 -5.08 -72.64 -84.48
N GLU A 577 -4.64 -71.66 -85.26
CA GLU A 577 -3.53 -70.77 -84.88
C GLU A 577 -4.00 -69.85 -83.72
N PHE A 578 -3.05 -69.22 -83.03
CA PHE A 578 -3.30 -68.42 -81.84
C PHE A 578 -2.17 -67.42 -81.60
N VAL A 579 -2.47 -66.35 -80.86
CA VAL A 579 -1.49 -65.34 -80.43
C VAL A 579 -1.41 -65.35 -78.91
N CYS A 580 -0.19 -65.33 -78.37
CA CYS A 580 0.02 -65.16 -76.94
C CYS A 580 0.14 -63.67 -76.60
N CYS A 581 -0.59 -63.22 -75.58
CA CYS A 581 -0.55 -61.87 -75.04
C CYS A 581 0.04 -61.85 -73.63
N ILE A 582 0.69 -60.75 -73.29
CA ILE A 582 0.96 -60.32 -71.92
C ILE A 582 0.33 -58.93 -71.78
N ASP A 583 -0.53 -58.77 -70.78
CA ASP A 583 -1.14 -57.49 -70.41
C ASP A 583 -0.87 -57.26 -68.92
N PRO A 584 -0.13 -56.21 -68.52
CA PRO A 584 0.19 -55.92 -67.11
C PRO A 584 -1.02 -55.49 -66.26
N ARG A 585 -2.22 -55.41 -66.84
CA ARG A 585 -3.49 -55.10 -66.14
C ARG A 585 -4.27 -56.36 -65.74
N ARG A 586 -3.77 -57.56 -66.05
CA ARG A 586 -4.39 -58.87 -65.78
C ARG A 586 -3.56 -59.73 -64.83
#